data_AF-A0A537FJL1-F1
#
_entry.id   AF-A0A537FJL1-F1
#
_cell.length_a   1.000
_cell.length_b   1.000
_cell.length_c   1.000
_cell.angle_alpha   90.00
_cell.angle_beta   90.00
_cell.angle_gamma   90.00
#
_symmetry.space_group_name_H-M   'P 1'
#
loop_
_entity.id
_entity.type
_entity.pdbx_description
1 polymer ?
#
loop_
_entity_poly.entity_id
_entity_poly.type
_entity_poly.pdbx_seq_one_letter_code
_entity_poly.pdbx_strand_id
1 'polypeptide(L)'
;FRHGRLKYIRGDPRFKDIPHDTTSLVDQWASKEYKNLELADHAGISVPKPIHVEKNVLILGFIGKDGIPAPVLREVRLQAAADWYKKIIELIKQLYDKAKLVHGDLSEYNIMIPNGYPVIIDFGQAVTTEHPEARAFLERDIENINHYFEGLNVRTQSPARVIGAR
;
A
#
# COMPACT_ATOMS: atom_id res chain seq x y z
N PHE A 1 4.89 18.40 -7.73
CA PHE A 1 4.52 17.12 -8.35
C PHE A 1 5.72 16.21 -8.61
N ARG A 2 6.64 16.53 -9.53
CA ARG A 2 7.75 15.65 -9.95
C ARG A 2 8.76 15.28 -8.84
N HIS A 3 9.29 16.25 -8.10
CA HIS A 3 10.37 16.02 -7.13
C HIS A 3 10.01 15.06 -5.99
N GLY A 4 8.80 15.16 -5.41
CA GLY A 4 8.38 14.28 -4.31
C GLY A 4 8.13 12.83 -4.74
N ARG A 5 7.89 12.62 -6.03
CA ARG A 5 7.58 11.32 -6.64
C ARG A 5 8.83 10.58 -7.11
N LEU A 6 9.87 11.29 -7.55
CA LEU A 6 11.08 10.66 -8.09
C LEU A 6 11.72 9.61 -7.16
N LYS A 7 11.65 9.77 -5.84
CA LYS A 7 12.21 8.81 -4.86
C LYS A 7 11.55 7.42 -4.88
N TYR A 8 10.33 7.29 -5.40
CA TYR A 8 9.63 6.01 -5.51
C TYR A 8 9.86 5.32 -6.87
N ILE A 9 10.44 6.03 -7.84
CA ILE A 9 10.81 5.49 -9.16
C ILE A 9 12.31 5.24 -9.22
N ARG A 10 13.11 6.16 -8.68
CA ARG A 10 14.58 6.08 -8.68
C ARG A 10 15.04 4.96 -7.76
N GLY A 11 15.42 3.83 -8.36
CA GLY A 11 15.83 2.63 -7.63
C GLY A 11 14.92 1.43 -7.92
N ASP A 12 13.81 1.63 -8.64
CA ASP A 12 13.01 0.54 -9.16
C ASP A 12 13.62 0.05 -10.49
N PRO A 13 14.15 -1.19 -10.56
CA PRO A 13 14.83 -1.70 -11.76
C PRO A 13 13.91 -1.81 -12.98
N ARG A 14 12.58 -1.74 -12.78
CA ARG A 14 11.57 -1.76 -13.84
C ARG A 14 11.48 -0.43 -14.60
N PHE A 15 12.06 0.66 -14.06
CA PHE A 15 11.99 2.01 -14.63
C PHE A 15 13.41 2.57 -14.84
N LYS A 16 14.01 2.24 -15.99
CA LYS A 16 15.37 2.69 -16.34
C LYS A 16 15.41 4.11 -16.91
N ASP A 17 14.38 4.48 -17.67
CA ASP A 17 14.30 5.78 -18.35
C ASP A 17 13.15 6.61 -17.79
N ILE A 18 13.47 7.53 -16.88
CA ILE A 18 12.50 8.44 -16.26
C ILE A 18 12.21 9.58 -17.25
N PRO A 19 10.95 9.75 -17.72
CA PRO A 19 10.63 10.77 -18.72
C PRO A 19 10.88 12.19 -18.22
N HIS A 20 11.18 13.08 -19.16
CA HIS A 20 11.37 14.50 -18.88
C HIS A 20 10.06 15.29 -18.88
N ASP A 21 9.06 14.84 -19.63
CA ASP A 21 7.75 15.45 -19.69
C ASP A 21 6.79 14.87 -18.63
N THR A 22 5.75 15.64 -18.31
CA THR A 22 4.83 15.29 -17.23
C THR A 22 3.86 14.19 -17.65
N THR A 23 3.43 14.16 -18.92
CA THR A 23 2.44 13.21 -19.42
C THR A 23 2.98 11.79 -19.38
N SER A 24 4.14 11.55 -19.99
CA SER A 24 4.79 10.24 -19.99
C SER A 24 5.14 9.77 -18.58
N LEU A 25 5.48 10.70 -17.68
CA LEU A 25 5.72 10.37 -16.27
C LEU A 25 4.44 9.88 -15.57
N VAL A 26 3.29 10.48 -15.86
CA VAL A 26 1.99 10.05 -15.32
C VAL A 26 1.60 8.69 -15.88
N ASP A 27 1.81 8.43 -17.17
CA ASP A 27 1.56 7.13 -17.79
C ASP A 27 2.41 6.02 -17.16
N GLN A 28 3.70 6.28 -16.94
CA GLN A 28 4.57 5.35 -16.22
C GLN A 28 4.10 5.13 -14.78
N TRP A 29 3.54 6.16 -14.14
CA TRP A 29 3.02 6.06 -12.78
C TRP A 29 1.80 5.12 -12.71
N ALA A 30 0.85 5.27 -13.62
CA ALA A 30 -0.31 4.39 -13.72
C ALA A 30 0.11 2.95 -14.02
N SER A 31 1.07 2.76 -14.94
CA SER A 31 1.64 1.43 -15.23
C SER A 31 2.34 0.81 -14.00
N LYS A 32 3.04 1.62 -13.21
CA LYS A 32 3.69 1.19 -11.96
C LYS A 32 2.66 0.72 -10.94
N GLU A 33 1.62 1.52 -10.72
CA GLU A 33 0.55 1.18 -9.79
C GLU A 33 -0.17 -0.10 -10.19
N TYR A 34 -0.52 -0.24 -11.48
CA TYR A 34 -1.11 -1.47 -12.02
C TYR A 34 -0.24 -2.70 -11.74
N LYS A 35 1.06 -2.65 -12.08
CA LYS A 35 1.99 -3.77 -11.85
C LYS A 35 2.17 -4.10 -10.36
N ASN A 36 2.15 -3.10 -9.50
CA ASN A 36 2.23 -3.31 -8.06
C ASN A 36 0.95 -3.99 -7.53
N LEU A 37 -0.23 -3.58 -8.01
CA LEU A 37 -1.49 -4.24 -7.70
C LEU A 37 -1.52 -5.68 -8.21
N GLU A 38 -1.00 -5.96 -9.42
CA GLU A 38 -0.90 -7.33 -9.95
C GLU A 38 -0.03 -8.22 -9.07
N LEU A 39 1.12 -7.73 -8.63
CA LEU A 39 2.00 -8.48 -7.72
C LEU A 39 1.31 -8.77 -6.38
N ALA A 40 0.60 -7.80 -5.82
CA ALA A 40 -0.13 -7.98 -4.57
C ALA A 40 -1.32 -8.94 -4.72
N ASP A 41 -2.12 -8.81 -5.79
CA ASP A 41 -3.26 -9.67 -6.11
C ASP A 41 -2.80 -11.13 -6.33
N HIS A 42 -1.75 -11.34 -7.14
CA HIS A 42 -1.17 -12.67 -7.36
C HIS A 42 -0.59 -13.31 -6.08
N ALA A 43 -0.11 -12.50 -5.14
CA ALA A 43 0.35 -12.96 -3.84
C ALA A 43 -0.79 -13.25 -2.84
N GLY A 44 -2.05 -13.05 -3.26
CA GLY A 44 -3.24 -13.24 -2.43
C GLY A 44 -3.46 -12.15 -1.39
N ILE A 45 -2.85 -10.97 -1.58
CA ILE A 45 -3.06 -9.81 -0.72
C ILE A 45 -4.40 -9.17 -1.08
N SER A 46 -5.14 -8.75 -0.05
CA SER A 46 -6.42 -8.07 -0.21
C SER A 46 -6.21 -6.66 -0.78
N VAL A 47 -6.38 -6.51 -2.09
CA VAL A 47 -6.24 -5.26 -2.87
C VAL A 47 -7.38 -5.14 -3.90
N PRO A 48 -7.62 -3.95 -4.49
CA PRO A 48 -8.48 -3.83 -5.67
C PRO A 48 -7.94 -4.66 -6.81
N LYS A 49 -8.80 -5.50 -7.41
CA LYS A 49 -8.41 -6.32 -8.56
C LYS A 49 -7.96 -5.41 -9.71
N PRO A 50 -6.71 -5.51 -10.19
CA PRO A 50 -6.28 -4.77 -11.37
C PRO A 50 -6.98 -5.35 -12.61
N ILE A 51 -7.67 -4.52 -13.40
CA ILE A 51 -8.43 -4.97 -14.57
C ILE A 51 -7.71 -4.54 -15.86
N HIS A 52 -7.37 -3.26 -15.96
CA HIS A 52 -6.69 -2.74 -17.15
C HIS A 52 -5.95 -1.43 -16.83
N VAL A 53 -4.91 -1.14 -17.61
CA VAL A 53 -4.24 0.16 -17.62
C VAL A 53 -3.97 0.58 -19.05
N GLU A 54 -4.35 1.81 -19.38
CA GLU A 54 -4.05 2.45 -20.66
C GLU A 54 -3.60 3.88 -20.42
N LYS A 55 -2.34 4.20 -20.77
CA LYS A 55 -1.73 5.50 -20.48
C LYS A 55 -1.88 5.85 -18.99
N ASN A 56 -2.54 6.96 -18.68
CA ASN A 56 -2.82 7.44 -17.34
C ASN A 56 -4.14 6.94 -16.74
N VAL A 57 -4.87 6.06 -17.43
CA VAL A 57 -6.16 5.53 -16.99
C VAL A 57 -5.96 4.13 -16.40
N LEU A 58 -6.33 3.97 -15.13
CA LEU A 58 -6.26 2.72 -14.38
C LEU A 58 -7.68 2.24 -14.04
N ILE A 59 -8.02 1.02 -14.46
CA ILE A 59 -9.31 0.38 -14.19
C ILE A 59 -9.10 -0.72 -13.15
N LEU A 60 -9.80 -0.61 -12.02
CA LEU A 60 -9.71 -1.50 -10.88
C LEU A 60 -11.08 -2.06 -10.47
N GLY A 61 -11.08 -3.17 -9.77
CA GLY A 61 -12.25 -3.72 -9.10
C GLY A 61 -12.77 -2.75 -8.04
N PHE A 62 -14.06 -2.45 -8.09
CA PHE A 62 -14.70 -1.55 -7.14
C PHE A 62 -14.75 -2.16 -5.72
N ILE A 63 -14.28 -1.41 -4.73
CA ILE A 63 -14.34 -1.80 -3.32
C ILE A 63 -15.52 -1.11 -2.65
N GLY A 64 -16.65 -1.82 -2.59
CA GLY A 64 -17.90 -1.29 -2.07
C GLY A 64 -19.08 -2.15 -2.46
N LYS A 65 -20.29 -1.64 -2.23
CA LYS A 65 -21.54 -2.34 -2.56
C LYS A 65 -22.57 -1.34 -3.08
N ASP A 66 -23.32 -1.73 -4.10
CA ASP A 66 -24.44 -0.94 -4.65
C ASP A 66 -24.03 0.50 -5.05
N GLY A 67 -22.83 0.65 -5.59
CA GLY A 67 -22.26 1.95 -6.01
C GLY A 67 -21.72 2.81 -4.86
N ILE A 68 -21.80 2.33 -3.61
CA ILE A 68 -21.30 3.03 -2.42
C ILE A 68 -19.92 2.47 -2.07
N PRO A 69 -18.85 3.31 -2.03
CA PRO A 69 -17.53 2.85 -1.66
C PRO A 69 -17.49 2.37 -0.21
N ALA A 70 -16.68 1.36 0.08
CA ALA A 70 -16.45 0.97 1.47
C ALA A 70 -15.73 2.10 2.23
N PRO A 71 -16.01 2.29 3.53
CA PRO A 71 -15.33 3.30 4.33
C PRO A 71 -13.85 2.97 4.46
N VAL A 72 -13.02 4.01 4.57
CA VAL A 72 -11.61 3.84 4.96
C VAL A 72 -11.48 3.58 6.46
N LEU A 73 -10.38 2.98 6.90
CA LEU A 73 -10.12 2.65 8.30
C LEU A 73 -10.30 3.85 9.23
N ARG A 74 -9.91 5.05 8.78
CA ARG A 74 -10.11 6.31 9.49
C ARG A 74 -11.57 6.58 9.88
N GLU A 75 -12.51 6.18 9.04
CA GLU A 75 -13.94 6.49 9.16
C GLU A 75 -14.69 5.43 9.99
N VAL A 76 -14.05 4.29 10.27
CA VAL A 76 -14.69 3.17 10.95
C VAL A 76 -14.41 3.22 12.45
N ARG A 77 -15.47 3.12 13.26
CA ARG A 77 -15.34 2.90 14.70
C ARG A 77 -15.02 1.43 14.98
N LEU A 78 -13.78 1.15 15.36
CA LEU A 78 -13.31 -0.20 15.65
C LEU A 78 -13.68 -0.63 17.07
N GLN A 79 -14.47 -1.70 17.22
CA GLN A 79 -14.78 -2.29 18.54
C GLN A 79 -13.66 -3.20 19.07
N ALA A 80 -12.86 -3.80 18.18
CA ALA A 80 -11.75 -4.70 18.51
C ALA A 80 -10.44 -4.20 17.89
N ALA A 81 -10.04 -2.97 18.23
CA ALA A 81 -8.90 -2.29 17.61
C ALA A 81 -7.59 -3.09 17.68
N ALA A 82 -7.36 -3.83 18.76
CA ALA A 82 -6.17 -4.69 18.90
C ALA A 82 -6.13 -5.85 17.89
N ASP A 83 -7.27 -6.42 17.53
CA ASP A 83 -7.34 -7.49 16.52
C ASP A 83 -7.22 -6.93 15.11
N TRP A 84 -7.76 -5.73 14.87
CA TRP A 84 -7.54 -4.99 13.63
C TRP A 84 -6.06 -4.65 13.42
N TYR A 85 -5.38 -4.20 14.46
CA TYR A 85 -3.94 -3.95 14.42
C TYR A 85 -3.17 -5.21 14.00
N LYS A 86 -3.43 -6.35 14.64
CA LYS A 86 -2.79 -7.63 14.28
C LYS A 86 -3.05 -8.01 12.83
N LYS A 87 -4.29 -7.87 12.34
CA LYS A 87 -4.65 -8.15 10.94
C LYS A 87 -3.90 -7.27 9.95
N ILE A 88 -3.78 -5.97 10.24
CA ILE A 88 -3.08 -5.02 9.34
C ILE A 88 -1.57 -5.27 9.37
N ILE A 89 -0.98 -5.51 10.53
CA ILE A 89 0.45 -5.89 10.63
C ILE A 89 0.73 -7.18 9.86
N GLU A 90 -0.17 -8.17 9.94
CA GLU A 90 -0.04 -9.40 9.16
C GLU A 90 -0.14 -9.13 7.65
N LEU A 91 -1.05 -8.26 7.20
CA LEU A 91 -1.10 -7.85 5.80
C LEU A 91 0.17 -7.15 5.34
N ILE A 92 0.76 -6.27 6.15
CA ILE A 92 2.05 -5.62 5.84
C ILE A 92 3.16 -6.66 5.67
N LYS A 93 3.23 -7.64 6.57
CA LYS A 93 4.17 -8.75 6.48
C LYS A 93 3.97 -9.57 5.21
N GLN A 94 2.73 -9.93 4.90
CA GLN A 94 2.41 -10.69 3.70
C GLN A 94 2.75 -9.90 2.42
N LEU A 95 2.50 -8.58 2.39
CA LEU A 95 2.89 -7.73 1.28
C LEU A 95 4.42 -7.75 1.08
N TYR A 96 5.18 -7.65 2.17
CA TYR A 96 6.64 -7.71 2.13
C TYR A 96 7.17 -9.09 1.73
N ASP A 97 6.71 -10.16 2.39
CA ASP A 97 7.27 -11.49 2.25
C ASP A 97 6.79 -12.22 1.00
N LYS A 98 5.50 -12.08 0.64
CA LYS A 98 4.88 -12.79 -0.48
C LYS A 98 4.89 -11.97 -1.77
N ALA A 99 4.45 -10.72 -1.71
CA ALA A 99 4.38 -9.87 -2.90
C ALA A 99 5.72 -9.18 -3.24
N LYS A 100 6.70 -9.23 -2.33
CA LYS A 100 7.99 -8.52 -2.47
C LYS A 100 7.81 -7.02 -2.67
N LEU A 101 6.83 -6.45 -1.97
CA LEU A 101 6.49 -5.03 -2.04
C LEU A 101 6.49 -4.37 -0.65
N VAL A 102 6.80 -3.08 -0.65
CA VAL A 102 6.55 -2.15 0.44
C VAL A 102 5.57 -1.11 -0.08
N HIS A 103 4.49 -0.83 0.66
CA HIS A 103 3.47 0.11 0.21
C HIS A 103 4.03 1.53 0.02
N GLY A 104 4.92 1.94 0.91
CA GLY A 104 5.67 3.17 0.81
C GLY A 104 4.88 4.43 1.08
N ASP A 105 3.63 4.32 1.54
CA ASP A 105 2.77 5.43 2.01
C ASP A 105 1.53 4.91 2.76
N LEU A 106 1.68 3.82 3.53
CA LEU A 106 0.54 3.19 4.19
C LEU A 106 0.09 4.01 5.41
N SER A 107 -1.23 4.18 5.55
CA SER A 107 -1.89 4.85 6.67
C SER A 107 -3.35 4.41 6.77
N GLU A 108 -4.10 4.91 7.75
CA GLU A 108 -5.53 4.65 7.90
C GLU A 108 -6.41 5.21 6.78
N TYR A 109 -5.86 6.08 5.93
CA TYR A 109 -6.54 6.63 4.75
C TYR A 109 -6.47 5.70 3.54
N ASN A 110 -5.49 4.79 3.51
CA ASN A 110 -5.21 3.91 2.37
C ASN A 110 -5.60 2.45 2.64
N ILE A 111 -6.47 2.23 3.64
CA ILE A 111 -7.01 0.91 4.00
C ILE A 111 -8.53 1.02 3.99
N MET A 112 -9.21 0.35 3.06
CA MET A 112 -10.66 0.27 2.99
C MET A 112 -11.18 -0.95 3.75
N ILE A 113 -12.38 -0.86 4.34
CA ILE A 113 -12.98 -1.92 5.17
C ILE A 113 -14.32 -2.43 4.59
N PRO A 114 -14.32 -3.15 3.46
CA PRO A 114 -15.53 -3.85 3.02
C PRO A 114 -15.84 -5.01 3.98
N ASN A 115 -17.07 -5.05 4.50
CA ASN A 115 -17.61 -6.17 5.29
C ASN A 115 -16.69 -6.64 6.45
N GLY A 116 -15.93 -5.73 7.07
CA GLY A 116 -15.06 -6.07 8.20
C GLY A 116 -13.73 -6.75 7.85
N TYR A 117 -13.28 -6.63 6.59
CA TYR A 117 -11.96 -7.08 6.15
C TYR A 117 -11.13 -5.92 5.57
N PRO A 118 -9.83 -5.80 5.90
CA PRO A 118 -8.99 -4.74 5.35
C PRO A 118 -8.61 -5.02 3.89
N VAL A 119 -8.71 -4.00 3.05
CA VAL A 119 -8.23 -3.95 1.66
C VAL A 119 -7.25 -2.78 1.56
N ILE A 120 -6.02 -3.02 1.11
CA ILE A 120 -5.02 -1.97 0.92
C ILE A 120 -5.20 -1.36 -0.48
N ILE A 121 -5.19 -0.03 -0.58
CA ILE A 121 -5.38 0.72 -1.83
C ILE A 121 -4.24 1.73 -2.04
N ASP A 122 -4.17 2.34 -3.23
CA ASP A 122 -3.16 3.36 -3.60
C ASP A 122 -1.71 2.85 -3.63
N PHE A 123 -1.41 2.01 -4.62
CA PHE A 123 -0.09 1.39 -4.80
C PHE A 123 0.87 2.23 -5.67
N GLY A 124 0.52 3.49 -5.96
CA GLY A 124 1.33 4.37 -6.80
C GLY A 124 2.73 4.62 -6.22
N GLN A 125 2.85 4.62 -4.90
CA GLN A 125 4.11 4.86 -4.17
C GLN A 125 4.83 3.56 -3.76
N ALA A 126 4.21 2.40 -3.99
CA ALA A 126 4.78 1.12 -3.57
C ALA A 126 6.07 0.78 -4.33
N VAL A 127 7.05 0.25 -3.62
CA VAL A 127 8.36 -0.12 -4.16
C VAL A 127 8.63 -1.60 -3.94
N THR A 128 9.51 -2.17 -4.75
CA THR A 128 9.98 -3.55 -4.55
C THR A 128 10.88 -3.63 -3.31
N THR A 129 11.01 -4.82 -2.71
CA THR A 129 11.93 -5.02 -1.58
C THR A 129 13.41 -4.85 -1.93
N GLU A 130 13.75 -4.83 -3.22
CA GLU A 130 15.10 -4.57 -3.72
C GLU A 130 15.43 -3.07 -3.78
N HIS A 131 14.43 -2.19 -3.65
CA HIS A 131 14.63 -0.76 -3.66
C HIS A 131 15.58 -0.34 -2.51
N PRO A 132 16.58 0.54 -2.74
CA PRO A 132 17.56 0.91 -1.71
C PRO A 132 16.92 1.46 -0.42
N GLU A 133 15.81 2.18 -0.57
CA GLU A 133 15.04 2.75 0.55
C GLU A 133 13.86 1.88 1.03
N ALA A 134 13.68 0.66 0.51
CA ALA A 134 12.54 -0.20 0.85
C ALA A 134 12.36 -0.38 2.35
N ARG A 135 13.47 -0.59 3.07
CA ARG A 135 13.44 -0.77 4.53
C ARG A 135 12.95 0.48 5.26
N ALA A 136 13.45 1.66 4.88
CA ALA A 136 13.03 2.91 5.49
C ALA A 136 11.55 3.20 5.25
N PHE A 137 11.06 2.91 4.03
CA PHE A 137 9.64 3.00 3.72
C PHE A 137 8.78 2.02 4.53
N LEU A 138 9.24 0.79 4.72
CA LEU A 138 8.52 -0.20 5.53
C LEU A 138 8.43 0.21 6.99
N GLU A 139 9.54 0.69 7.56
CA GLU A 139 9.58 1.18 8.93
C GLU A 139 8.59 2.34 9.12
N ARG A 140 8.56 3.29 8.17
CA ARG A 140 7.59 4.40 8.14
C ARG A 140 6.13 3.93 8.04
N ASP A 141 5.84 2.98 7.16
CA ASP A 141 4.49 2.41 7.02
C ASP A 141 4.02 1.77 8.34
N ILE A 142 4.90 1.02 9.02
CA ILE A 142 4.60 0.42 10.32
C ILE A 142 4.39 1.49 11.39
N GLU A 143 5.22 2.54 11.41
CA GLU A 143 5.08 3.66 12.35
C GLU A 143 3.77 4.42 12.18
N ASN A 144 3.35 4.69 10.94
CA ASN A 144 2.07 5.34 10.65
C ASN A 144 0.89 4.51 11.22
N ILE A 145 0.89 3.20 10.97
CA ILE A 145 -0.13 2.29 11.49
C ILE A 145 -0.07 2.22 13.02
N ASN A 146 1.12 2.14 13.60
CA ASN A 146 1.28 2.16 15.04
C ASN A 146 0.69 3.44 15.65
N HIS A 147 1.00 4.60 15.08
CA HIS A 147 0.51 5.89 15.57
C HIS A 147 -1.02 5.96 15.57
N TYR A 148 -1.66 5.50 14.49
CA TYR A 148 -3.13 5.41 14.43
C TYR A 148 -3.70 4.52 15.54
N PHE A 149 -3.14 3.33 15.76
CA PHE A 149 -3.63 2.37 16.74
C PHE A 149 -3.29 2.74 18.20
N GLU A 150 -2.18 3.44 18.44
CA GLU A 150 -1.85 4.03 19.73
C GLU A 150 -2.89 5.08 20.14
N GLY A 151 -3.35 5.90 19.19
CA GLY A 151 -4.49 6.81 19.40
C GLY A 151 -5.79 6.12 19.79
N LEU A 152 -5.90 4.80 19.55
CA LEU A 152 -7.01 3.94 19.97
C LEU A 152 -6.68 3.13 21.24
N ASN A 153 -5.61 3.47 21.96
CA ASN A 153 -5.12 2.78 23.16
C ASN A 153 -4.71 1.31 22.92
N VAL A 154 -4.28 0.96 21.71
CA VAL A 154 -3.75 -0.37 21.39
C VAL A 154 -2.24 -0.41 21.65
N ARG A 155 -1.77 -1.48 22.30
CA ARG A 155 -0.34 -1.74 22.44
C ARG A 155 0.26 -2.21 21.10
N THR A 156 1.19 -1.42 20.57
CA THR A 156 1.85 -1.65 19.28
C THR A 156 3.21 -2.35 19.44
N GLN A 157 3.77 -2.78 18.31
CA GLN A 157 5.09 -3.40 18.20
C GLN A 157 6.04 -2.47 17.46
N SER A 158 7.30 -2.38 17.88
CA SER A 158 8.30 -1.61 17.14
C SER A 158 8.51 -2.16 15.72
N PRO A 159 8.88 -1.31 14.74
CA PRO A 159 9.19 -1.78 13.39
C PRO A 159 10.22 -2.92 13.37
N ALA A 160 11.28 -2.80 14.20
CA ALA A 160 12.29 -3.84 14.36
C ALA A 160 11.70 -5.20 14.79
N ARG A 161 10.69 -5.20 15.67
CA ARG A 161 10.01 -6.43 16.10
C ARG A 161 9.10 -6.98 15.00
N VAL A 162 8.40 -6.13 14.27
CA VAL A 162 7.54 -6.55 13.16
C VAL A 162 8.36 -7.21 12.04
N ILE A 163 9.51 -6.60 11.70
CA ILE A 163 10.42 -7.06 10.64
C ILE A 163 11.25 -8.28 11.10
N GLY A 164 11.69 -8.29 12.36
CA GLY A 164 12.60 -9.28 12.92
C GLY A 164 11.94 -10.51 13.55
N ALA A 165 10.62 -10.53 13.73
CA ALA A 165 9.88 -11.72 14.16
C ALA A 165 9.82 -12.75 13.02
N ARG A 166 10.93 -13.46 12.82
CA ARG A 166 11.06 -14.66 11.99
C ARG A 166 11.12 -15.90 12.88
#